data_AF-A0A9C9CAM6-F1
#
_entry.id   AF-A0A9C9CAM6-F1
#
_cell.length_a   1.000
_cell.length_b   1.000
_cell.length_c   1.000
_cell.angle_alpha   90.00
_cell.angle_beta   90.00
_cell.angle_gamma   90.00
#
_symmetry.space_group_name_H-M   'P 1'
#
loop_
_entity.id
_entity.type
_entity.pdbx_description
1 polymer ?
#
loop_
_entity_poly.entity_id
_entity_poly.type
_entity_poly.pdbx_seq_one_letter_code
_entity_poly.pdbx_strand_id
1 'polypeptide(L)'
;MLMQLLVIASSNHNWINLLTIALCLFLLDDRIVAKILPQRLRCRAQIPDRQKAGFLLPIFAVIIITTSLTVFYQMVTHRPLPDAVFRPTVLVRSWGIGHIFHVFPTMQTERQEFQIEGSYDGRTWKAYPFKYKPGPLDKRPEFIIPHQPRLDWMIWFVPPQIPELTGWFELFLQRLRQGSPPVLDLLAYNPFPERPPRYIRVQVFQYKFTTAKERRQSGNWWKYRYLGQYPYVRPRRP
;
A
#
# COMPACT_ATOMS: atom_id res chain seq x y z
N MET A 1 -18.01 6.29 5.57
CA MET A 1 -17.54 5.73 6.86
C MET A 1 -17.43 4.23 6.85
N LEU A 2 -18.53 3.47 6.67
CA LEU A 2 -18.52 2.01 6.70
C LEU A 2 -17.44 1.38 5.79
N MET A 3 -17.34 1.85 4.55
CA MET A 3 -16.31 1.36 3.61
C MET A 3 -14.88 1.53 4.15
N GLN A 4 -14.57 2.66 4.80
CA GLN A 4 -13.25 2.91 5.38
C GLN A 4 -12.97 1.96 6.55
N LEU A 5 -13.99 1.66 7.38
CA LEU A 5 -13.88 0.67 8.46
C LEU A 5 -13.66 -0.74 7.93
N LEU A 6 -14.36 -1.13 6.86
CA LEU A 6 -14.14 -2.42 6.19
C LEU A 6 -12.73 -2.52 5.63
N VAL A 7 -12.22 -1.46 4.98
CA VAL A 7 -10.84 -1.43 4.47
C VAL A 7 -9.82 -1.52 5.61
N ILE A 8 -10.03 -0.83 6.74
CA ILE A 8 -9.16 -0.95 7.93
C ILE A 8 -9.21 -2.37 8.50
N ALA A 9 -10.38 -3.01 8.53
CA ALA A 9 -10.53 -4.36 9.07
C ALA A 9 -9.92 -5.43 8.15
N SER A 10 -10.00 -5.25 6.83
CA SER A 10 -9.53 -6.23 5.85
C SER A 10 -8.12 -5.98 5.33
N SER A 11 -7.58 -4.78 5.53
CA SER A 11 -6.33 -4.35 4.91
C SER A 11 -5.45 -3.52 5.86
N ASN A 12 -4.15 -3.57 5.62
CA ASN A 12 -3.13 -2.89 6.42
C ASN A 12 -2.70 -1.56 5.75
N HIS A 13 -3.67 -0.73 5.38
CA HIS A 13 -3.47 0.55 4.66
C HIS A 13 -3.17 1.71 5.62
N ASN A 14 -1.96 1.72 6.23
CA ASN A 14 -1.34 2.83 6.97
C ASN A 14 -2.31 3.82 7.65
N TRP A 15 -2.12 5.14 7.49
CA TRP A 15 -2.97 6.18 8.07
C TRP A 15 -3.98 6.79 7.08
N ILE A 16 -3.95 6.41 5.80
CA ILE A 16 -4.75 7.06 4.75
C ILE A 16 -6.26 6.92 5.03
N ASN A 17 -6.69 5.76 5.50
CA ASN A 17 -8.10 5.55 5.87
C ASN A 17 -8.51 6.46 7.05
N LEU A 18 -7.61 6.67 8.02
CA LEU A 18 -7.87 7.55 9.17
C LEU A 18 -7.96 9.01 8.74
N LEU A 19 -7.06 9.47 7.85
CA LEU A 19 -7.15 10.82 7.27
C LEU A 19 -8.44 11.00 6.46
N THR A 20 -8.82 10.00 5.66
CA THR A 20 -10.07 10.03 4.88
C THR A 20 -11.27 10.10 5.81
N ILE A 21 -11.26 9.32 6.91
CA ILE A 21 -12.30 9.40 7.94
C ILE A 21 -12.35 10.81 8.53
N ALA A 22 -11.20 11.36 8.95
CA ALA A 22 -11.11 12.69 9.54
C ALA A 22 -11.64 13.79 8.59
N LEU A 23 -11.26 13.75 7.30
CA LEU A 23 -11.76 14.69 6.30
C LEU A 23 -13.27 14.56 6.10
N CYS A 24 -13.78 13.33 6.03
CA CYS A 24 -15.21 13.10 5.91
C CYS A 24 -16.01 13.49 7.18
N LEU A 25 -15.38 13.60 8.36
CA LEU A 25 -16.06 14.12 9.54
C LEU A 25 -16.45 15.58 9.37
N PHE A 26 -15.66 16.39 8.63
CA PHE A 26 -16.01 17.77 8.29
C PHE A 26 -17.10 17.89 7.21
N LEU A 27 -17.42 16.78 6.53
CA LEU A 27 -18.48 16.72 5.52
C LEU A 27 -19.80 16.18 6.10
N LEU A 28 -19.84 15.82 7.38
CA LEU A 28 -21.08 15.41 8.05
C LEU A 28 -22.02 16.61 8.18
N ASP A 29 -23.28 16.40 7.80
CA ASP A 29 -24.34 17.39 7.97
C ASP A 29 -24.51 17.72 9.46
N ASP A 30 -24.45 19.00 9.80
CA ASP A 30 -24.65 19.54 11.15
C ASP A 30 -25.95 19.04 11.80
N ARG A 31 -26.97 18.70 11.01
CA ARG A 31 -28.24 18.13 11.48
C ARG A 31 -28.07 16.71 12.02
N ILE A 32 -27.24 15.89 11.38
CA ILE A 32 -26.93 14.53 11.85
C ILE A 32 -26.13 14.64 13.16
N VAL A 33 -25.15 15.54 13.20
CA VAL A 33 -24.35 15.83 14.38
C VAL A 33 -25.24 16.33 15.54
N ALA A 34 -26.18 17.24 15.27
CA ALA A 34 -27.13 17.75 16.25
C ALA A 34 -28.02 16.65 16.85
N LYS A 35 -28.41 15.61 16.09
CA LYS A 35 -29.19 14.47 16.61
C LYS A 35 -28.40 13.61 17.61
N ILE A 36 -27.07 13.62 17.53
CA ILE A 36 -26.18 12.82 18.39
C ILE A 36 -25.67 13.65 19.57
N LEU A 37 -25.60 14.98 19.43
CA LEU A 37 -25.11 15.88 20.48
C LEU A 37 -26.01 15.91 21.73
N PRO A 38 -25.43 16.01 22.94
CA PRO A 38 -26.16 16.29 24.18
C PRO A 38 -26.94 17.61 24.10
N GLN A 39 -28.11 17.68 24.75
CA GLN A 39 -29.02 18.84 24.73
C GLN A 39 -28.31 20.18 25.04
N ARG A 40 -27.34 20.17 25.96
CA ARG A 40 -26.57 21.36 26.37
C ARG A 40 -25.77 21.99 25.22
N LEU A 41 -25.26 21.18 24.30
CA LEU A 41 -24.47 21.64 23.15
C LEU A 41 -25.37 22.00 21.95
N ARG A 42 -26.58 21.43 21.87
CA ARG A 42 -27.55 21.76 20.82
C ARG A 42 -28.02 23.21 20.89
N CYS A 43 -28.26 23.73 22.09
CA CYS A 43 -28.71 25.13 22.27
C CYS A 43 -27.70 26.17 21.75
N ARG A 44 -26.43 25.79 21.56
CA ARG A 44 -25.36 26.66 21.08
C ARG A 44 -25.11 26.52 19.57
N ALA A 45 -25.64 25.47 18.94
CA ALA A 45 -25.48 25.23 17.52
C ALA A 45 -26.61 25.92 16.73
N GLN A 46 -26.29 26.99 16.01
CA GLN A 46 -27.18 27.54 14.99
C GLN A 46 -27.13 26.63 13.77
N ILE A 47 -28.20 25.88 13.53
CA ILE A 47 -28.32 25.02 12.34
C ILE A 47 -28.91 25.88 11.22
N PRO A 48 -28.16 26.17 10.15
CA PRO A 48 -28.70 26.93 9.03
C PRO A 48 -29.91 26.22 8.39
N ASP A 49 -30.88 27.03 7.97
CA ASP A 49 -32.10 26.54 7.33
C ASP A 49 -31.77 25.91 5.97
N ARG A 50 -32.64 25.00 5.49
CA ARG A 50 -32.36 24.17 4.30
C ARG A 50 -32.28 25.07 3.07
N GLN A 51 -31.07 25.45 2.66
CA GLN A 51 -30.86 26.00 1.33
C GLN A 51 -31.30 24.94 0.33
N LYS A 52 -32.25 25.28 -0.55
CA LYS A 52 -32.64 24.40 -1.65
C LYS A 52 -31.36 24.12 -2.45
N ALA A 53 -30.95 22.86 -2.51
CA ALA A 53 -29.83 22.46 -3.35
C ALA A 53 -30.11 23.01 -4.76
N GLY A 54 -29.24 23.90 -5.24
CA GLY A 54 -29.40 24.49 -6.56
C GLY A 54 -29.46 23.41 -7.64
N PHE A 55 -30.04 23.74 -8.78
CA PHE A 55 -30.21 22.84 -9.95
C PHE A 55 -28.91 22.13 -10.40
N LEU A 56 -27.74 22.62 -9.96
CA LEU A 56 -26.43 22.03 -10.21
C LEU A 56 -26.22 20.66 -9.53
N LEU A 57 -26.77 20.43 -8.34
CA LEU A 57 -26.53 19.20 -7.58
C LEU A 57 -26.97 17.91 -8.32
N PRO A 58 -28.19 17.82 -8.89
CA PRO A 58 -28.58 16.64 -9.65
C PRO A 58 -27.75 16.47 -10.94
N ILE A 59 -27.31 17.56 -11.57
CA ILE A 59 -26.43 17.49 -12.75
C ILE A 59 -25.10 16.82 -12.38
N PHE A 60 -24.46 17.26 -11.30
CA PHE A 60 -23.23 16.63 -10.80
C PHE A 60 -23.45 15.15 -10.44
N ALA A 61 -24.57 14.82 -9.80
CA ALA A 61 -24.90 13.43 -9.46
C ALA A 61 -25.03 12.56 -10.71
N VAL A 62 -25.74 13.02 -11.74
CA VAL A 62 -25.87 12.30 -13.02
C VAL A 62 -24.51 12.11 -13.68
N ILE A 63 -23.68 13.15 -13.74
CA ILE A 63 -22.33 13.06 -14.33
C ILE A 63 -21.47 12.03 -13.58
N ILE A 64 -21.46 12.09 -12.25
CA ILE A 64 -20.68 11.17 -11.39
C ILE A 64 -21.14 9.73 -11.60
N ILE A 65 -22.45 9.48 -11.50
CA ILE A 65 -23.01 8.13 -11.59
C ILE A 65 -22.75 7.56 -12.99
N THR A 66 -22.99 8.35 -14.04
CA THR A 66 -22.83 7.87 -15.42
C THR A 66 -21.38 7.51 -15.69
N THR A 67 -20.44 8.41 -15.40
CA THR A 67 -19.02 8.15 -15.63
C THR A 67 -18.48 7.01 -14.78
N SER A 68 -18.94 6.88 -13.52
CA SER A 68 -18.57 5.77 -12.63
C SER A 68 -19.09 4.43 -13.15
N LEU A 69 -20.34 4.37 -13.66
CA LEU A 69 -20.91 3.16 -14.25
C LEU A 69 -20.21 2.77 -15.54
N THR A 70 -19.84 3.74 -16.39
CA THR A 70 -19.08 3.50 -17.62
C THR A 70 -17.71 2.87 -17.32
N VAL A 71 -16.96 3.45 -16.37
CA VAL A 71 -15.67 2.91 -15.91
C VAL A 71 -15.84 1.52 -15.28
N PHE A 72 -16.85 1.35 -14.44
CA PHE A 72 -17.13 0.08 -13.77
C PHE A 72 -17.44 -1.02 -14.77
N TYR A 73 -18.29 -0.74 -15.75
CA TYR A 73 -18.60 -1.68 -16.83
C TYR A 73 -17.35 -2.12 -17.59
N GLN A 74 -16.49 -1.18 -17.97
CA GLN A 74 -15.23 -1.50 -18.67
C GLN A 74 -14.30 -2.34 -17.78
N MET A 75 -14.23 -2.03 -16.48
CA MET A 75 -13.39 -2.77 -15.53
C MET A 75 -13.86 -4.23 -15.35
N VAL A 76 -15.17 -4.45 -15.24
CA VAL A 76 -15.73 -5.81 -15.03
C VAL A 76 -15.73 -6.63 -16.32
N THR A 77 -16.03 -6.01 -17.46
CA THR A 77 -16.15 -6.73 -18.73
C THR A 77 -14.84 -6.87 -19.48
N HIS A 78 -13.83 -6.07 -19.13
CA HIS A 78 -12.57 -5.93 -19.88
C HIS A 78 -12.78 -5.58 -21.38
N ARG A 79 -13.96 -5.08 -21.76
CA ARG A 79 -14.29 -4.72 -23.15
C ARG A 79 -13.98 -3.25 -23.39
N PRO A 80 -13.29 -2.90 -24.49
CA PRO A 80 -13.11 -1.50 -24.85
C PRO A 80 -14.46 -0.87 -25.18
N LEU A 81 -14.69 0.34 -24.67
CA LEU A 81 -15.86 1.14 -25.00
C LEU A 81 -15.52 2.07 -26.18
N PRO A 82 -16.52 2.43 -27.00
CA PRO A 82 -16.32 3.45 -28.03
C PRO A 82 -15.80 4.77 -27.43
N ASP A 83 -14.89 5.42 -28.16
CA ASP A 83 -14.27 6.69 -27.76
C ASP A 83 -15.27 7.76 -27.32
N ALA A 84 -16.41 7.85 -28.03
CA ALA A 84 -17.47 8.81 -27.73
C ALA A 84 -18.04 8.65 -26.30
N VAL A 85 -18.09 7.42 -25.80
CA VAL A 85 -18.59 7.09 -24.46
C VAL A 85 -17.48 7.22 -23.41
N PHE A 86 -16.24 6.87 -23.78
CA PHE A 86 -15.13 6.86 -22.84
C PHE A 86 -14.50 8.23 -22.60
N ARG A 87 -14.37 9.10 -23.62
CA ARG A 87 -13.72 10.42 -23.50
C ARG A 87 -14.33 11.33 -22.41
N PRO A 88 -15.66 11.42 -22.24
CA PRO A 88 -16.25 12.18 -21.14
C PRO A 88 -15.78 11.71 -19.76
N THR A 89 -15.54 10.40 -19.59
CA THR A 89 -15.03 9.85 -18.32
C THR A 89 -13.60 10.32 -18.03
N VAL A 90 -12.75 10.47 -19.04
CA VAL A 90 -11.39 10.98 -18.90
C VAL A 90 -11.40 12.45 -18.47
N LEU A 91 -12.28 13.25 -19.08
CA LEU A 91 -12.47 14.64 -18.68
C LEU A 91 -12.95 14.70 -17.24
N VAL A 92 -14.04 14.03 -16.86
CA VAL A 92 -14.55 14.08 -15.48
C VAL A 92 -13.50 13.61 -14.46
N ARG A 93 -12.70 12.60 -14.81
CA ARG A 93 -11.57 12.13 -14.01
C ARG A 93 -10.46 13.15 -13.82
N SER A 94 -10.17 14.00 -14.80
CA SER A 94 -9.10 15.01 -14.68
C SER A 94 -9.40 16.06 -13.60
N TRP A 95 -10.69 16.24 -13.26
CA TRP A 95 -11.15 17.07 -12.14
C TRP A 95 -11.17 16.32 -10.80
N GLY A 96 -10.69 15.07 -10.75
CA GLY A 96 -10.74 14.23 -9.55
C GLY A 96 -12.12 13.64 -9.25
N ILE A 97 -13.06 13.71 -10.20
CA ILE A 97 -14.44 13.24 -10.06
C ILE A 97 -14.55 11.85 -10.73
N GLY A 98 -15.10 10.84 -10.04
CA GLY A 98 -15.30 9.50 -10.63
C GLY A 98 -14.02 8.68 -10.86
N HIS A 99 -13.05 8.77 -9.95
CA HIS A 99 -11.78 8.05 -10.05
C HIS A 99 -11.93 6.54 -9.74
N ILE A 100 -11.02 5.71 -10.27
CA ILE A 100 -10.90 4.32 -9.81
C ILE A 100 -10.53 4.36 -8.34
N PHE A 101 -11.34 3.71 -7.50
CA PHE A 101 -11.24 3.67 -6.04
C PHE A 101 -10.02 2.88 -5.53
N HIS A 102 -8.84 3.05 -6.13
CA HIS A 102 -7.60 2.59 -5.53
C HIS A 102 -6.38 3.19 -6.22
N VAL A 103 -5.35 3.56 -5.43
CA VAL A 103 -4.02 3.94 -5.95
C VAL A 103 -3.37 2.80 -6.75
N PHE A 104 -3.82 1.56 -6.53
CA PHE A 104 -3.41 0.38 -7.28
C PHE A 104 -4.66 -0.39 -7.74
N PRO A 105 -5.26 -0.02 -8.90
CA PRO A 105 -6.46 -0.66 -9.44
C PRO A 105 -6.26 -2.15 -9.73
N THR A 106 -5.04 -2.48 -10.15
CA THR A 106 -4.58 -3.82 -10.39
C THR A 106 -3.53 -4.16 -9.33
N MET A 107 -3.71 -5.32 -8.70
CA MET A 107 -2.74 -5.86 -7.75
C MET A 107 -1.93 -6.96 -8.43
N GLN A 108 -0.65 -6.99 -8.10
CA GLN A 108 0.25 -8.03 -8.57
C GLN A 108 -0.08 -9.36 -7.88
N THR A 109 -0.07 -10.44 -8.66
CA THR A 109 -0.31 -11.80 -8.18
C THR A 109 0.96 -12.45 -7.63
N GLU A 110 2.13 -11.91 -7.97
CA GLU A 110 3.42 -12.41 -7.53
C GLU A 110 4.08 -11.50 -6.49
N ARG A 111 4.58 -12.12 -5.42
CA ARG A 111 5.29 -11.46 -4.34
C ARG A 111 6.78 -11.81 -4.39
N GLN A 112 7.55 -10.97 -5.07
CA GLN A 112 9.02 -11.05 -5.08
C GLN A 112 9.55 -10.29 -3.87
N GLU A 113 10.25 -10.99 -2.97
CA GLU A 113 10.85 -10.42 -1.77
C GLU A 113 12.36 -10.50 -1.81
N PHE A 114 12.99 -9.44 -1.32
CA PHE A 114 14.44 -9.26 -1.36
C PHE A 114 15.01 -9.63 0.01
N GLN A 115 16.01 -10.51 0.00
CA GLN A 115 16.85 -10.81 1.15
C GLN A 115 18.21 -10.14 0.91
N ILE A 116 18.44 -9.06 1.64
CA ILE A 116 19.71 -8.32 1.56
C ILE A 116 20.68 -8.98 2.53
N GLU A 117 21.84 -9.38 2.02
CA GLU A 117 22.83 -10.12 2.79
C GLU A 117 24.17 -9.40 2.78
N GLY A 118 24.83 -9.36 3.94
CA GLY A 118 26.21 -8.95 4.07
C GLY A 118 27.15 -10.13 4.25
N SER A 119 28.43 -9.92 4.01
CA SER A 119 29.50 -10.88 4.33
C SER A 119 30.84 -10.18 4.54
N TYR A 120 31.69 -10.74 5.41
CA TYR A 120 33.09 -10.30 5.55
C TYR A 120 34.02 -10.97 4.55
N ASP A 121 33.75 -12.22 4.18
CA ASP A 121 34.65 -13.12 3.47
C ASP A 121 34.11 -13.56 2.09
N GLY A 122 32.84 -13.24 1.79
CA GLY A 122 32.14 -13.68 0.60
C GLY A 122 31.64 -15.13 0.66
N ARG A 123 31.85 -15.84 1.78
CA ARG A 123 31.45 -17.24 1.98
C ARG A 123 30.31 -17.36 2.98
N THR A 124 30.44 -16.70 4.13
CA THR A 124 29.42 -16.70 5.17
C THR A 124 28.55 -15.47 5.02
N TRP A 125 27.27 -15.68 4.70
CA TRP A 125 26.31 -14.60 4.44
C TRP A 125 25.30 -14.51 5.57
N LYS A 126 25.01 -13.28 6.01
CA LYS A 126 23.98 -13.00 7.01
C LYS A 126 23.00 -11.99 6.45
N ALA A 127 21.71 -12.30 6.58
CA ALA A 127 20.65 -11.44 6.09
C ALA A 127 20.34 -10.29 7.06
N TYR A 128 20.02 -9.13 6.50
CA TYR A 128 19.45 -7.99 7.20
C TYR A 128 17.92 -8.16 7.26
N PRO A 129 17.34 -8.51 8.41
CA PRO A 129 15.89 -8.67 8.53
C PRO A 129 15.19 -7.31 8.49
N PHE A 130 14.14 -7.21 7.69
CA PHE A 130 13.20 -6.09 7.72
C PHE A 130 12.27 -6.19 8.93
N LYS A 131 11.70 -5.05 9.36
CA LYS A 131 10.80 -5.02 10.53
C LYS A 131 9.47 -5.70 10.23
N TYR A 132 8.89 -5.40 9.06
CA TYR A 132 7.51 -5.75 8.73
C TYR A 132 7.36 -6.52 7.40
N LYS A 133 8.39 -6.55 6.55
CA LYS A 133 8.38 -7.44 5.37
C LYS A 133 8.46 -8.92 5.76
N PRO A 134 7.99 -9.83 4.88
CA PRO A 134 8.25 -11.25 5.04
C PRO A 134 9.75 -11.54 5.16
N GLY A 135 10.09 -12.45 6.07
CA GLY A 135 11.44 -12.92 6.31
C GLY A 135 11.38 -14.36 6.83
N PRO A 136 11.43 -14.58 8.16
CA PRO A 136 11.22 -15.92 8.74
C PRO A 136 9.88 -16.53 8.29
N LEU A 137 9.91 -17.81 7.93
CA LEU A 137 8.75 -18.49 7.34
C LEU A 137 7.63 -18.77 8.35
N ASP A 138 7.98 -18.86 9.61
CA ASP A 138 7.11 -19.06 10.77
C ASP A 138 6.51 -17.75 11.32
N LYS A 139 6.99 -16.60 10.86
CA LYS A 139 6.49 -15.30 11.30
C LYS A 139 5.24 -14.90 10.51
N ARG A 140 4.11 -14.74 11.20
CA ARG A 140 2.89 -14.19 10.61
C ARG A 140 3.08 -12.72 10.18
N PRO A 141 2.43 -12.25 9.10
CA PRO A 141 2.38 -10.83 8.81
C PRO A 141 1.76 -10.05 9.98
N GLU A 142 2.34 -8.89 10.28
CA GLU A 142 1.88 -8.01 11.35
C GLU A 142 0.80 -7.05 10.86
N PHE A 143 -0.09 -6.67 11.78
CA PHE A 143 -1.04 -5.56 11.58
C PHE A 143 -0.41 -4.30 12.19
N ILE A 144 -0.11 -3.29 11.36
CA ILE A 144 0.77 -2.18 11.75
C ILE A 144 0.15 -0.81 11.57
N ILE A 145 -1.11 -0.73 11.14
CA ILE A 145 -1.89 0.52 11.17
C ILE A 145 -1.82 1.13 12.59
N PRO A 146 -1.56 2.44 12.72
CA PRO A 146 -1.49 3.46 11.66
C PRO A 146 -0.08 3.73 11.11
N HIS A 147 0.94 2.99 11.55
CA HIS A 147 2.32 3.18 11.14
C HIS A 147 2.54 2.81 9.66
N GLN A 148 3.26 3.65 8.92
CA GLN A 148 3.76 3.32 7.58
C GLN A 148 5.26 3.02 7.62
N PRO A 149 5.66 1.75 7.45
CA PRO A 149 7.07 1.42 7.42
C PRO A 149 7.66 1.83 6.06
N ARG A 150 8.24 3.04 6.02
CA ARG A 150 8.67 3.68 4.78
C ARG A 150 9.66 2.82 3.99
N LEU A 151 10.67 2.24 4.64
CA LEU A 151 11.65 1.38 3.97
C LEU A 151 10.99 0.10 3.43
N ASP A 152 10.30 -0.66 4.29
CA ASP A 152 9.62 -1.91 3.92
C ASP A 152 8.64 -1.72 2.75
N TRP A 153 7.92 -0.60 2.75
CA TRP A 153 7.02 -0.18 1.67
C TRP A 153 7.79 0.17 0.41
N MET A 154 8.85 0.98 0.51
CA MET A 154 9.63 1.40 -0.66
C MET A 154 10.29 0.22 -1.38
N ILE A 155 10.70 -0.83 -0.67
CA ILE A 155 11.25 -2.05 -1.28
C ILE A 155 10.25 -2.70 -2.26
N TRP A 156 8.94 -2.51 -2.09
CA TRP A 156 7.93 -3.01 -3.04
C TRP A 156 8.12 -2.46 -4.46
N PHE A 157 8.73 -1.28 -4.61
CA PHE A 157 8.95 -0.65 -5.92
C PHE A 157 10.26 -1.07 -6.61
N VAL A 158 11.08 -1.89 -5.95
CA VAL A 158 12.38 -2.34 -6.48
C VAL A 158 12.26 -3.55 -7.42
N PRO A 159 11.46 -4.61 -7.13
CA PRO A 159 11.33 -5.77 -8.02
C PRO A 159 10.92 -5.48 -9.48
N PRO A 160 10.11 -4.45 -9.79
CA PRO A 160 9.84 -4.03 -11.16
C PRO A 160 11.06 -3.50 -11.93
N GLN A 161 12.16 -3.15 -11.24
CA GLN A 161 13.40 -2.66 -11.84
C GLN A 161 13.21 -1.44 -12.76
N ILE A 162 12.32 -0.53 -12.37
CA ILE A 162 12.12 0.74 -13.07
C ILE A 162 13.27 1.68 -12.66
N PRO A 163 14.16 2.11 -13.58
CA PRO A 163 15.38 2.85 -13.24
C PRO A 163 15.14 4.10 -12.38
N GLU A 164 14.05 4.82 -12.64
CA GLU A 164 13.67 6.04 -11.92
C GLU A 164 13.29 5.76 -10.45
N LEU A 165 12.92 4.52 -10.12
CA LEU A 165 12.46 4.10 -8.79
C LEU A 165 13.53 3.33 -8.00
N THR A 166 14.68 3.00 -8.60
CA THR A 166 15.73 2.17 -7.97
C THR A 166 16.92 2.94 -7.43
N GLY A 167 17.13 4.21 -7.82
CA GLY A 167 18.33 4.97 -7.41
C GLY A 167 18.53 5.11 -5.90
N TRP A 168 17.44 5.27 -5.13
CA TRP A 168 17.52 5.30 -3.65
C TRP A 168 17.96 3.96 -3.06
N PHE A 169 17.65 2.84 -3.73
CA PHE A 169 17.94 1.50 -3.24
C PHE A 169 19.44 1.19 -3.35
N GLU A 170 20.09 1.65 -4.41
CA GLU A 170 21.55 1.55 -4.56
C GLU A 170 22.29 2.33 -3.47
N LEU A 171 21.84 3.56 -3.19
CA LEU A 171 22.35 4.36 -2.08
C LEU A 171 22.11 3.68 -0.72
N PHE A 172 20.94 3.06 -0.54
CA PHE A 172 20.64 2.28 0.66
C PHE A 172 21.63 1.11 0.84
N LEU A 173 21.92 0.32 -0.20
CA LEU A 173 22.91 -0.74 -0.15
C LEU A 173 24.33 -0.21 0.13
N GLN A 174 24.70 0.93 -0.46
CA GLN A 174 25.99 1.57 -0.19
C GLN A 174 26.12 1.99 1.28
N ARG A 175 25.09 2.61 1.84
CA ARG A 175 25.07 3.03 3.25
C ARG A 175 25.06 1.85 4.21
N LEU A 176 24.43 0.73 3.85
CA LEU A 176 24.56 -0.52 4.59
C LEU A 176 25.99 -1.04 4.59
N ARG A 177 26.69 -0.99 3.45
CA ARG A 177 28.11 -1.39 3.35
C ARG A 177 29.04 -0.50 4.17
N GLN A 178 28.64 0.75 4.41
CA GLN A 178 29.37 1.69 5.25
C GLN A 178 29.03 1.53 6.75
N GLY A 179 28.02 0.73 7.11
CA GLY A 179 27.56 0.59 8.49
C GLY A 179 26.89 1.85 9.03
N SER A 180 26.21 2.61 8.19
CA SER A 180 25.57 3.88 8.59
C SER A 180 24.49 3.64 9.65
N PRO A 181 24.63 4.17 10.89
CA PRO A 181 23.67 3.90 11.97
C PRO A 181 22.22 4.29 11.62
N PRO A 182 21.94 5.46 11.02
CA PRO A 182 20.57 5.82 10.63
C PRO A 182 19.92 4.86 9.64
N VAL A 183 20.72 4.15 8.83
CA VAL A 183 20.23 3.17 7.85
C VAL A 183 20.04 1.81 8.50
N LEU A 184 20.95 1.41 9.39
CA LEU A 184 20.82 0.19 10.18
C LEU A 184 19.58 0.22 11.08
N ASP A 185 19.24 1.38 11.65
CA ASP A 185 18.06 1.59 12.51
C ASP A 185 16.73 1.40 11.77
N LEU A 186 16.73 1.46 10.44
CA LEU A 186 15.53 1.16 9.64
C LEU A 186 15.21 -0.33 9.59
N LEU A 187 16.19 -1.19 9.83
CA LEU A 187 16.07 -2.64 9.80
C LEU A 187 15.73 -3.19 11.20
N ALA A 188 15.33 -4.45 11.28
CA ALA A 188 14.97 -5.06 12.57
C ALA A 188 16.19 -5.35 13.44
N TYR A 189 17.32 -5.72 12.83
CA TYR A 189 18.55 -6.05 13.53
C TYR A 189 19.77 -5.89 12.61
N ASN A 190 20.92 -5.52 13.19
CA ASN A 190 22.21 -5.47 12.50
C ASN A 190 23.03 -6.76 12.75
N PRO A 191 23.20 -7.66 11.76
CA PRO A 191 24.01 -8.87 11.88
C PRO A 191 25.53 -8.64 11.93
N PHE A 192 26.00 -7.40 11.78
CA PHE A 192 27.41 -7.00 11.74
C PHE A 192 27.70 -5.89 12.77
N PRO A 193 27.66 -6.19 14.09
CA PRO A 193 27.82 -5.18 15.13
C PRO A 193 29.26 -4.66 15.29
N GLU A 194 30.27 -5.49 15.02
CA GLU A 194 31.68 -5.14 15.25
C GLU A 194 32.24 -4.24 14.16
N ARG A 195 31.96 -4.56 12.89
CA ARG A 195 32.42 -3.82 11.72
C ARG A 195 31.47 -4.03 10.55
N PRO A 196 31.31 -3.07 9.63
CA PRO A 196 30.43 -3.24 8.48
C PRO A 196 30.91 -4.34 7.51
N PRO A 197 30.00 -4.99 6.77
CA PRO A 197 30.37 -6.05 5.84
C PRO A 197 31.14 -5.51 4.63
N ARG A 198 32.07 -6.32 4.10
CA ARG A 198 32.83 -5.99 2.88
C ARG A 198 31.99 -6.22 1.62
N TYR A 199 31.19 -7.27 1.64
CA TYR A 199 30.36 -7.68 0.51
C TYR A 199 28.89 -7.52 0.86
N ILE A 200 28.10 -7.08 -0.12
CA ILE A 200 26.65 -7.07 -0.05
C ILE A 200 26.11 -7.73 -1.31
N ARG A 201 25.10 -8.58 -1.14
CA ARG A 201 24.32 -9.14 -2.25
C ARG A 201 22.84 -9.10 -1.90
N VAL A 202 22.00 -9.21 -2.92
CA VAL A 202 20.55 -9.22 -2.76
C VAL A 202 19.99 -10.44 -3.46
N GLN A 203 19.46 -11.36 -2.67
CA GLN A 203 18.80 -12.56 -3.16
C GLN A 203 17.30 -12.31 -3.28
N VAL A 204 16.68 -12.83 -4.34
CA VAL A 204 15.25 -12.64 -4.58
C VAL A 204 14.53 -13.97 -4.46
N PHE A 205 13.41 -13.95 -3.76
CA PHE A 205 12.57 -15.11 -3.54
C PHE A 205 11.12 -14.78 -3.87
N GLN A 206 10.40 -15.76 -4.40
CA GLN A 206 8.96 -15.69 -4.54
C GLN A 206 8.30 -16.22 -3.27
N TYR A 207 7.62 -15.35 -2.52
CA TYR A 207 6.88 -15.72 -1.32
C TYR A 207 5.43 -16.05 -1.64
N LYS A 208 4.89 -17.06 -0.98
CA LYS A 208 3.47 -17.41 -0.98
C LYS A 208 3.04 -17.78 0.42
N PHE A 209 1.77 -17.54 0.75
CA PHE A 209 1.19 -18.11 1.95
C PHE A 209 1.14 -19.63 1.84
N THR A 210 1.38 -20.30 2.97
CA THR A 210 1.09 -21.73 3.12
C THR A 210 -0.41 -21.96 3.15
N THR A 211 -0.86 -23.10 2.64
CA THR A 211 -2.22 -23.60 2.87
C THR A 211 -2.41 -24.03 4.32
N ALA A 212 -3.66 -24.20 4.75
CA ALA A 212 -3.96 -24.71 6.10
C ALA A 212 -3.31 -26.07 6.39
N LYS A 213 -3.20 -26.95 5.38
CA LYS A 213 -2.52 -28.25 5.51
C LYS A 213 -1.01 -28.09 5.70
N GLU A 214 -0.36 -27.31 4.83
CA GLU A 214 1.08 -27.03 4.91
C GLU A 214 1.46 -26.37 6.24
N ARG A 215 0.65 -25.42 6.70
CA ARG A 215 0.86 -24.74 7.99
C ARG A 215 0.71 -25.68 9.18
N ARG A 216 -0.26 -26.61 9.17
CA ARG A 216 -0.39 -27.62 10.23
C ARG A 216 0.81 -28.57 10.30
N GLN A 217 1.45 -28.84 9.17
CA GLN A 217 2.59 -29.76 9.10
C GLN A 217 3.92 -29.08 9.45
N SER A 218 4.13 -27.86 8.97
CA SER A 218 5.43 -27.17 9.10
C SER A 218 5.46 -26.08 10.18
N GLY A 219 4.31 -25.62 10.66
CA GLY A 219 4.18 -24.42 11.51
C GLY A 219 4.35 -23.10 10.74
N ASN A 220 4.82 -23.13 9.50
CA ASN A 220 5.14 -21.94 8.72
C ASN A 220 3.88 -21.24 8.21
N TRP A 221 3.95 -19.90 8.14
CA TRP A 221 2.98 -19.04 7.46
C TRP A 221 3.33 -18.82 5.98
N TRP A 222 4.63 -18.89 5.67
CA TRP A 222 5.15 -18.64 4.35
C TRP A 222 5.85 -19.87 3.79
N LYS A 223 5.77 -20.00 2.48
CA LYS A 223 6.67 -20.81 1.68
C LYS A 223 7.30 -19.92 0.62
N TYR A 224 8.51 -20.27 0.23
CA TYR A 224 9.33 -19.44 -0.64
C TYR A 224 10.09 -20.29 -1.65
N ARG A 225 10.39 -19.69 -2.80
CA ARG A 225 11.21 -20.28 -3.86
C ARG A 225 12.25 -19.26 -4.29
N TYR A 226 13.51 -19.67 -4.30
CA TYR A 226 14.61 -18.83 -4.80
C TYR A 226 14.42 -18.55 -6.30
N LEU A 227 14.58 -17.29 -6.70
CA LEU A 227 14.46 -16.86 -8.10
C LEU A 227 15.80 -16.50 -8.73
N GLY A 228 16.79 -16.10 -7.93
CA GLY A 228 18.07 -15.61 -8.41
C GLY A 228 18.55 -14.39 -7.62
N GLN A 229 19.69 -13.86 -8.04
CA GLN A 229 20.29 -12.67 -7.46
C GLN A 229 19.86 -11.42 -8.24
N TYR A 230 19.47 -10.36 -7.53
CA TYR A 230 19.20 -9.04 -8.11
C TYR A 230 20.51 -8.41 -8.65
N PRO A 231 20.48 -7.70 -9.81
CA PRO A 231 19.32 -7.35 -10.64
C PRO A 231 18.97 -8.38 -11.73
N TYR A 232 19.63 -9.53 -11.77
CA TYR A 232 19.50 -10.49 -12.88
C TYR A 232 18.19 -11.29 -12.90
N VAL A 233 17.36 -11.16 -11.85
CA VAL A 233 16.03 -11.78 -11.78
C VAL A 233 15.07 -11.04 -12.70
N ARG A 234 14.21 -11.79 -13.40
CA ARG A 234 13.19 -11.19 -14.28
C ARG A 234 12.36 -10.15 -13.51
N PRO A 235 12.25 -8.90 -14.01
CA PRO A 235 11.48 -7.87 -13.36
C PRO A 235 10.02 -8.28 -13.14
N ARG A 236 9.48 -7.94 -11.97
CA ARG A 236 8.07 -8.16 -11.66
C ARG A 236 7.20 -7.24 -12.51
N ARG A 237 6.32 -7.82 -13.32
CA ARG A 237 5.37 -7.05 -14.13
C ARG A 237 4.05 -6.83 -13.37
N PRO A 238 3.44 -5.63 -13.49
CA PRO A 238 2.07 -5.39 -13.02
C PRO A 238 1.03 -6.21 -13.78
#